data_AF-A0A4Y7U173-F1
#
_entry.id   AF-A0A4Y7U173-F1
#
_cell.length_a   1.000
_cell.length_b   1.000
_cell.length_c   1.000
_cell.angle_alpha   90.00
_cell.angle_beta   90.00
_cell.angle_gamma   90.00
#
_symmetry.space_group_name_H-M   'P 1'
#
loop_
_entity.id
_entity.type
_entity.pdbx_description
1 polymer ?
#
loop_
_entity_poly.entity_id
_entity_poly.type
_entity_poly.pdbx_seq_one_letter_code
_entity_poly.pdbx_strand_id
1 'polypeptide(L)'
;MRRVSREGLSLPKLRTLQIHQVNAWFLVDLEVLDMPTLQECSILLAKDDWVPFDVPGGDMDATVDVYLGSCLATLVRGDLKFIAQLQTLRITNGIFPDDTLLDILRDLYSLKHLTLDNVIFDEELFTKLLTPSRHLPQLRTLNLLNVHVEFVGLGEFVKQSGVELSISRCSLKARCGCSHGRGS
;
A
#
# COMPACT_ATOMS: atom_id res chain seq x y z
N MET A 1 19.87 -24.38 16.08
CA MET A 1 18.77 -24.12 15.12
C MET A 1 17.46 -24.57 15.73
N ARG A 2 16.61 -23.63 16.17
CA ARG A 2 15.25 -23.96 16.61
C ARG A 2 14.39 -24.15 15.35
N ARG A 3 13.85 -25.35 15.15
CA ARG A 3 12.80 -25.59 14.15
C ARG A 3 11.55 -24.85 14.62
N VAL A 4 11.14 -23.81 13.90
CA VAL A 4 9.79 -23.27 14.01
C VAL A 4 8.87 -24.38 13.48
N SER A 5 7.97 -24.87 14.33
CA SER A 5 6.93 -25.82 13.93
C SER A 5 6.09 -25.21 12.80
N ARG A 6 5.55 -26.04 11.90
CA ARG A 6 4.52 -25.61 10.92
C ARG A 6 3.25 -25.05 11.57
N GLU A 7 3.13 -25.20 12.88
CA GLU A 7 2.23 -24.44 13.74
C GLU A 7 2.83 -23.04 13.89
N GLY A 8 2.36 -22.11 13.07
CA GLY A 8 2.80 -20.72 13.05
C GLY A 8 2.82 -20.03 14.43
N LEU A 9 3.47 -18.87 14.52
CA LEU A 9 3.52 -18.10 15.75
C LEU A 9 2.21 -17.32 15.92
N SER A 10 1.37 -17.73 16.87
CA SER A 10 0.14 -17.00 17.19
C SER A 10 0.43 -15.80 18.11
N LEU A 11 -0.07 -14.63 17.71
CA LEU A 11 0.03 -13.36 18.42
C LEU A 11 -1.40 -12.84 18.72
N PRO A 12 -2.18 -13.53 19.59
CA PRO A 12 -3.63 -13.33 19.72
C PRO A 12 -4.05 -12.04 20.43
N LYS A 13 -3.09 -11.22 20.86
CA LYS A 13 -3.33 -9.92 21.48
C LYS A 13 -2.73 -8.77 20.67
N LEU A 14 -2.04 -9.08 19.57
CA LEU A 14 -1.43 -8.06 18.73
C LEU A 14 -2.54 -7.29 18.01
N ARG A 15 -2.54 -5.97 18.17
CA ARG A 15 -3.53 -5.07 17.55
C ARG A 15 -2.91 -4.18 16.49
N THR A 16 -1.64 -3.83 16.67
CA THR A 16 -0.91 -2.94 15.79
C THR A 16 0.36 -3.66 15.33
N LEU A 17 0.60 -3.64 14.02
CA LEU A 17 1.78 -4.19 13.38
C LEU A 17 2.46 -3.06 12.61
N GLN A 18 3.74 -2.85 12.87
CA GLN A 18 4.57 -1.90 12.16
C GLN A 18 5.74 -2.64 11.54
N ILE A 19 5.83 -2.59 10.22
CA ILE A 19 6.87 -3.26 9.44
C ILE A 19 7.67 -2.18 8.73
N HIS A 20 8.91 -1.98 9.17
CA HIS A 20 9.77 -0.91 8.67
C HIS A 20 11.02 -1.51 8.07
N GLN A 21 11.32 -1.14 6.81
CA GLN A 21 12.56 -1.51 6.12
C GLN A 21 12.84 -3.02 6.13
N VAL A 22 11.78 -3.82 6.03
CA VAL A 22 11.90 -5.28 5.94
C VAL A 22 12.11 -5.66 4.50
N ASN A 23 13.10 -6.51 4.25
CA ASN A 23 13.36 -7.06 2.93
C ASN A 23 12.12 -7.84 2.44
N ALA A 24 11.73 -7.65 1.17
CA ALA A 24 10.61 -8.31 0.51
C ALA A 24 10.57 -9.82 0.77
N TRP A 25 11.73 -10.47 0.73
CA TRP A 25 11.88 -11.91 0.93
C TRP A 25 11.45 -12.39 2.33
N PHE A 26 11.41 -11.50 3.34
CA PHE A 26 10.92 -11.85 4.68
C PHE A 26 9.47 -11.47 4.91
N LEU A 27 8.85 -10.68 4.02
CA LEU A 27 7.42 -10.37 4.12
C LEU A 27 6.57 -11.63 3.88
N VAL A 28 7.03 -12.54 3.03
CA VAL A 28 6.36 -13.84 2.83
C VAL A 28 6.39 -14.71 4.09
N ASP A 29 7.47 -14.62 4.89
CA ASP A 29 7.55 -15.37 6.16
C ASP A 29 6.55 -14.87 7.20
N LEU A 30 5.97 -13.68 7.03
CA LEU A 30 4.91 -13.19 7.91
C LEU A 30 3.60 -13.99 7.75
N GLU A 31 3.46 -14.81 6.70
CA GLU A 31 2.32 -15.72 6.52
C GLU A 31 2.20 -16.74 7.66
N VAL A 32 3.31 -17.04 8.36
CA VAL A 32 3.31 -17.97 9.49
C VAL A 32 2.88 -17.32 10.80
N LEU A 33 2.53 -16.02 10.79
CA LEU A 33 2.02 -15.32 11.97
C LEU A 33 0.49 -15.35 11.97
N ASP A 34 -0.12 -15.92 13.01
CA ASP A 34 -1.56 -15.85 13.24
C ASP A 34 -1.86 -14.62 14.12
N MET A 35 -2.53 -13.61 13.56
CA MET A 35 -2.75 -12.31 14.22
C MET A 35 -4.25 -11.96 14.23
N PRO A 36 -5.10 -12.75 14.91
CA PRO A 36 -6.56 -12.69 14.77
C PRO A 36 -7.20 -11.40 15.33
N THR A 37 -6.45 -10.59 16.07
CA THR A 37 -6.91 -9.33 16.66
C THR A 37 -6.29 -8.09 16.03
N LEU A 38 -5.55 -8.23 14.92
CA LEU A 38 -4.90 -7.10 14.29
C LEU A 38 -5.93 -6.12 13.72
N GLN A 39 -5.76 -4.85 14.04
CA GLN A 39 -6.64 -3.75 13.63
C GLN A 39 -5.88 -2.70 12.82
N GLU A 40 -4.58 -2.57 13.04
CA GLU A 40 -3.76 -1.53 12.44
C GLU A 40 -2.48 -2.14 11.87
N CYS A 41 -2.21 -1.85 10.59
CA CYS A 41 -0.99 -2.26 9.92
C CYS A 41 -0.35 -1.05 9.24
N SER A 42 0.93 -0.81 9.55
CA SER A 42 1.73 0.22 8.89
C SER A 42 2.98 -0.41 8.30
N ILE A 43 3.20 -0.18 7.01
CA ILE A 43 4.28 -0.80 6.26
C ILE A 43 5.06 0.28 5.52
N LEU A 44 6.37 0.32 5.77
CA LEU A 44 7.33 1.13 5.05
C LEU A 44 8.18 0.20 4.17
N LEU A 45 7.90 0.20 2.87
CA LEU A 45 8.48 -0.75 1.90
C LEU A 45 9.87 -0.33 1.43
N ALA A 46 10.14 0.97 1.34
CA ALA A 46 11.46 1.51 0.99
C ALA A 46 11.94 2.59 1.96
N LYS A 47 13.21 2.98 1.88
CA LYS A 47 13.82 3.99 2.76
C LYS A 47 13.10 5.33 2.67
N ASP A 48 13.18 6.13 3.73
CA ASP A 48 12.46 7.41 3.84
C ASP A 48 12.86 8.44 2.78
N ASP A 49 14.09 8.34 2.25
CA ASP A 49 14.61 9.20 1.19
C ASP A 49 14.31 8.69 -0.23
N TRP A 50 13.51 7.62 -0.35
CA TRP A 50 13.15 7.06 -1.64
C TRP A 50 12.31 8.03 -2.47
N VAL A 51 12.79 8.32 -3.67
CA VAL A 51 12.10 9.13 -4.68
C VAL A 51 11.86 8.26 -5.91
N PRO A 52 10.61 8.08 -6.35
CA PRO A 52 10.39 7.40 -7.60
C PRO A 52 10.95 8.21 -8.78
N PHE A 53 11.51 7.49 -9.77
CA PHE A 53 12.09 8.03 -11.01
C PHE A 53 13.48 8.71 -10.90
N ASP A 54 14.14 8.67 -9.74
CA ASP A 54 15.42 9.35 -9.49
C ASP A 54 16.66 8.46 -9.76
N VAL A 55 16.77 7.85 -10.95
CA VAL A 55 18.04 7.20 -11.35
C VAL A 55 18.45 7.49 -12.81
N PRO A 56 18.96 8.70 -13.11
CA PRO A 56 19.84 8.91 -14.24
C PRO A 56 21.22 8.34 -13.89
N GLY A 57 21.46 7.07 -14.22
CA GLY A 57 22.77 6.44 -14.14
C GLY A 57 23.00 5.57 -12.90
N GLY A 58 22.65 4.29 -13.02
CA GLY A 58 23.63 3.23 -12.80
C GLY A 58 23.93 2.72 -11.38
N ASP A 59 23.20 3.10 -10.34
CA ASP A 59 23.20 2.30 -9.09
C ASP A 59 21.92 1.46 -9.03
N MET A 60 22.06 0.18 -9.34
CA MET A 60 20.97 -0.83 -9.29
C MET A 60 20.41 -1.07 -7.88
N ASP A 61 20.92 -0.40 -6.86
CA ASP A 61 20.51 -0.56 -5.45
C ASP A 61 19.35 0.37 -5.05
N ALA A 62 18.93 1.30 -5.94
CA ALA A 62 17.86 2.28 -5.71
C ALA A 62 16.51 1.91 -6.36
N THR A 63 16.43 0.80 -7.10
CA THR A 63 15.16 0.33 -7.64
C THR A 63 14.35 -0.29 -6.52
N VAL A 64 13.24 0.34 -6.13
CA VAL A 64 12.26 -0.31 -5.25
C VAL A 64 11.87 -1.61 -5.89
N ASP A 65 12.10 -2.69 -5.14
CA ASP A 65 11.77 -4.02 -5.55
C ASP A 65 10.25 -4.09 -5.78
N VAL A 66 9.84 -4.18 -7.04
CA VAL A 66 8.42 -4.30 -7.44
C VAL A 66 7.75 -5.53 -6.83
N TYR A 67 8.53 -6.52 -6.40
CA TYR A 67 8.04 -7.70 -5.69
C TYR A 67 7.55 -7.37 -4.27
N LEU A 68 7.94 -6.23 -3.68
CA LEU A 68 7.47 -5.80 -2.35
C LEU A 68 5.94 -5.69 -2.29
N GLY A 69 5.32 -5.14 -3.33
CA GLY A 69 3.87 -5.05 -3.43
C GLY A 69 3.21 -6.42 -3.50
N SER A 70 3.81 -7.35 -4.26
CA SER A 70 3.31 -8.72 -4.38
C SER A 70 3.45 -9.50 -3.08
N CYS A 71 4.54 -9.34 -2.33
CA CYS A 71 4.71 -9.96 -1.02
C CYS A 71 3.67 -9.46 -0.02
N LEU A 72 3.33 -8.17 -0.04
CA LEU A 72 2.23 -7.65 0.75
C LEU A 72 0.88 -8.28 0.34
N ALA A 73 0.63 -8.44 -0.96
CA ALA A 73 -0.58 -9.12 -1.43
C ALA A 73 -0.68 -10.56 -0.92
N THR A 74 0.44 -11.30 -0.90
CA THR A 74 0.52 -12.63 -0.31
C THR A 74 0.22 -12.61 1.19
N LEU A 75 0.81 -11.69 1.94
CA LEU A 75 0.54 -11.54 3.37
C LEU A 75 -0.94 -11.29 3.66
N VAL A 76 -1.56 -10.37 2.91
CA VAL A 76 -2.98 -10.06 3.08
C VAL A 76 -3.84 -11.28 2.76
N ARG A 77 -3.55 -12.03 1.70
CA ARG A 77 -4.34 -13.21 1.29
C ARG A 77 -4.13 -14.45 2.16
N GLY A 78 -2.95 -14.60 2.76
CA GLY A 78 -2.55 -15.80 3.50
C GLY A 78 -3.32 -16.03 4.81
N ASP A 79 -3.86 -14.97 5.43
CA ASP A 79 -4.60 -15.05 6.69
C ASP A 79 -5.97 -14.37 6.59
N LEU A 80 -7.01 -15.16 6.28
CA LEU A 80 -8.40 -14.68 6.18
C LEU A 80 -8.91 -14.04 7.48
N LYS A 81 -8.32 -14.33 8.65
CA LYS A 81 -8.72 -13.71 9.92
C LYS A 81 -8.12 -12.32 10.07
N PHE A 82 -6.89 -12.11 9.61
CA PHE A 82 -6.24 -10.81 9.51
C PHE A 82 -7.09 -9.83 8.68
N ILE A 83 -7.57 -10.28 7.52
CA ILE A 83 -8.36 -9.47 6.58
C ILE A 83 -9.66 -8.94 7.22
N ALA A 84 -10.31 -9.76 8.04
CA ALA A 84 -11.64 -9.47 8.58
C ALA A 84 -11.65 -8.43 9.73
N GLN A 85 -10.49 -8.09 10.31
CA GLN A 85 -10.41 -7.19 11.46
C GLN A 85 -9.61 -5.92 11.18
N LEU A 86 -8.83 -5.88 10.10
CA LEU A 86 -7.99 -4.73 9.77
C LEU A 86 -8.85 -3.50 9.48
N GLN A 87 -8.68 -2.45 10.29
CA GLN A 87 -9.42 -1.19 10.19
C GLN A 87 -8.55 -0.07 9.62
N THR A 88 -7.24 -0.12 9.84
CA THR A 88 -6.30 0.89 9.40
C THR A 88 -5.15 0.25 8.64
N LEU A 89 -4.91 0.72 7.42
CA LEU A 89 -3.77 0.34 6.60
C LEU A 89 -3.01 1.59 6.18
N ARG A 90 -1.72 1.64 6.50
CA ARG A 90 -0.77 2.64 6.01
C ARG A 90 0.31 1.95 5.19
N ILE A 91 0.48 2.40 3.96
CA ILE A 91 1.56 1.96 3.07
C ILE A 91 2.39 3.20 2.74
N THR A 92 3.70 3.08 2.90
CA THR A 92 4.64 4.17 2.64
C THR A 92 5.79 3.69 1.76
N ASN A 93 6.15 4.50 0.75
CA ASN A 93 7.27 4.28 -0.17
C ASN A 93 7.24 2.93 -0.91
N GLY A 94 6.24 2.73 -1.78
CA GLY A 94 6.04 1.45 -2.47
C GLY A 94 5.65 1.57 -3.94
N ILE A 95 5.92 0.52 -4.71
CA ILE A 95 5.45 0.37 -6.10
C ILE A 95 4.58 -0.88 -6.17
N PHE A 96 3.38 -0.72 -6.70
CA PHE A 96 2.41 -1.79 -6.94
C PHE A 96 2.15 -1.90 -8.45
N PRO A 97 2.78 -2.86 -9.14
CA PRO A 97 2.51 -3.06 -10.56
C PRO A 97 1.12 -3.62 -10.77
N ASP A 98 0.52 -3.30 -11.92
CA ASP A 98 -0.77 -3.81 -12.38
C ASP A 98 -1.87 -3.65 -11.31
N ASP A 99 -2.69 -4.68 -11.13
CA ASP A 99 -3.80 -4.73 -10.17
C ASP A 99 -3.36 -5.15 -8.75
N THR A 100 -2.07 -5.17 -8.43
CA THR A 100 -1.58 -5.70 -7.12
C THR A 100 -2.21 -4.97 -5.93
N LEU A 101 -2.29 -3.63 -5.99
CA LEU A 101 -2.92 -2.86 -4.91
C LEU A 101 -4.43 -3.04 -4.88
N LEU A 102 -5.08 -3.14 -6.04
CA LEU A 102 -6.52 -3.44 -6.13
C LEU A 102 -6.82 -4.78 -5.45
N ASP A 103 -6.01 -5.79 -5.74
CA ASP A 103 -6.11 -7.12 -5.21
C ASP A 103 -5.92 -7.18 -3.69
N ILE A 104 -5.03 -6.35 -3.13
CA ILE A 104 -4.89 -6.16 -1.67
C ILE A 104 -6.16 -5.55 -1.10
N LEU A 105 -6.65 -4.47 -1.70
CA LEU A 105 -7.76 -3.68 -1.15
C LEU A 105 -9.11 -4.38 -1.27
N ARG A 106 -9.29 -5.23 -2.30
CA ARG A 106 -10.56 -5.92 -2.59
C ARG A 106 -11.10 -6.71 -1.39
N ASP A 107 -10.20 -7.33 -0.64
CA ASP A 107 -10.56 -8.26 0.42
C ASP A 107 -10.70 -7.56 1.79
N LEU A 108 -10.23 -6.31 1.92
CA LEU A 108 -10.21 -5.57 3.20
C LEU A 108 -11.57 -4.90 3.52
N TYR A 109 -12.63 -5.70 3.68
CA TYR A 109 -14.00 -5.19 3.88
C TYR A 109 -14.21 -4.36 5.15
N SER A 110 -13.38 -4.56 6.18
CA SER A 110 -13.45 -3.86 7.46
C SER A 110 -12.59 -2.58 7.51
N LEU A 111 -11.89 -2.27 6.43
CA LEU A 111 -10.99 -1.13 6.37
C LEU A 111 -11.78 0.17 6.46
N LYS A 112 -11.40 1.01 7.42
CA LYS A 112 -11.98 2.34 7.68
C LYS A 112 -11.03 3.46 7.27
N HIS A 113 -9.73 3.22 7.38
CA HIS A 113 -8.69 4.21 7.17
C HIS A 113 -7.62 3.66 6.24
N LEU A 114 -7.46 4.28 5.08
CA LEU A 114 -6.39 3.96 4.13
C LEU A 114 -5.48 5.16 3.96
N THR A 115 -4.18 4.95 4.17
CA THR A 115 -3.15 5.95 3.86
C THR A 115 -2.14 5.35 2.88
N LEU A 116 -2.02 5.98 1.72
CA LEU A 116 -1.01 5.68 0.70
C LEU A 116 -0.10 6.90 0.62
N ASP A 117 1.15 6.74 1.02
CA ASP A 117 2.12 7.84 1.14
C ASP A 117 3.34 7.56 0.28
N ASN A 118 3.57 8.39 -0.74
CA ASN A 118 4.62 8.18 -1.74
C ASN A 118 4.55 6.77 -2.34
N VAL A 119 3.36 6.38 -2.83
CA VAL A 119 3.09 5.06 -3.43
C VAL A 119 2.77 5.23 -4.90
N ILE A 120 3.36 4.37 -5.74
CA ILE A 120 3.00 4.22 -7.16
C ILE A 120 2.10 3.02 -7.32
N PHE A 121 0.99 3.22 -8.03
CA PHE A 121 0.02 2.18 -8.39
C PHE A 121 -0.71 2.62 -9.66
N ASP A 122 -1.53 1.74 -10.20
CA ASP A 122 -2.34 1.99 -11.40
C ASP A 122 -3.25 3.22 -11.26
N GLU A 123 -3.18 4.14 -12.23
CA GLU A 123 -4.00 5.35 -12.30
C GLU A 123 -5.50 5.06 -12.37
N GLU A 124 -5.90 3.87 -12.85
CA GLU A 124 -7.29 3.42 -12.94
C GLU A 124 -7.81 2.71 -11.68
N LEU A 125 -7.00 2.58 -10.62
CA LEU A 125 -7.39 1.86 -9.39
C LEU A 125 -8.79 2.24 -8.88
N PHE A 126 -9.10 3.54 -8.83
CA PHE A 126 -10.37 4.01 -8.28
C PHE A 126 -11.56 3.71 -9.20
N THR A 127 -11.36 3.72 -10.52
CA THR A 127 -12.38 3.25 -11.47
C THR A 127 -12.67 1.76 -11.25
N LYS A 128 -11.64 0.95 -11.01
CA LYS A 128 -11.79 -0.49 -10.75
C LYS A 128 -12.48 -0.78 -9.41
N LEU A 129 -12.23 0.05 -8.39
CA LEU A 129 -12.90 -0.02 -7.08
C LEU A 129 -14.38 0.37 -7.12
N LEU A 130 -14.84 1.10 -8.15
CA LEU A 130 -16.24 1.48 -8.36
C LEU A 130 -17.11 0.37 -8.96
N THR A 131 -16.54 -0.81 -9.24
CA THR A 131 -17.31 -1.93 -9.80
C THR A 131 -18.44 -2.40 -8.86
N PRO A 132 -19.49 -3.08 -9.37
CA PRO A 132 -20.72 -3.37 -8.62
C PRO A 132 -20.51 -4.16 -7.32
N SER A 133 -19.40 -4.89 -7.23
CA SER A 133 -18.92 -5.49 -6.00
C SER A 133 -18.40 -4.38 -5.09
N ARG A 134 -19.19 -3.95 -4.11
CA ARG A 134 -18.81 -2.83 -3.22
C ARG A 134 -17.51 -3.13 -2.46
N HIS A 135 -16.40 -2.65 -3.00
CA HIS A 135 -15.09 -2.73 -2.37
C HIS A 135 -14.98 -1.68 -1.27
N LEU A 136 -14.33 -2.03 -0.16
CA LEU A 136 -14.10 -1.13 0.98
C LEU A 136 -15.39 -0.45 1.54
N PRO A 137 -16.45 -1.22 1.87
CA PRO A 137 -17.75 -0.66 2.25
C PRO A 137 -17.74 0.16 3.55
N GLN A 138 -16.70 0.02 4.38
CA GLN A 138 -16.54 0.73 5.64
C GLN A 138 -15.53 1.88 5.59
N LEU A 139 -14.95 2.17 4.42
CA LEU A 139 -13.93 3.21 4.29
C LEU A 139 -14.52 4.57 4.67
N ARG A 140 -13.80 5.30 5.51
CA ARG A 140 -14.17 6.63 6.00
C ARG A 140 -13.16 7.68 5.58
N THR A 141 -11.88 7.35 5.62
CA THR A 141 -10.81 8.29 5.28
C THR A 141 -9.86 7.68 4.27
N LEU A 142 -9.53 8.44 3.24
CA LEU A 142 -8.52 8.13 2.25
C LEU A 142 -7.49 9.25 2.23
N ASN A 143 -6.24 8.91 2.58
CA ASN A 143 -5.12 9.83 2.53
C ASN A 143 -4.19 9.42 1.39
N LEU A 144 -4.07 10.28 0.39
CA LEU A 144 -3.16 10.12 -0.75
C LEU A 144 -2.05 11.16 -0.62
N LEU A 145 -0.94 10.77 -0.05
CA LEU A 145 0.15 11.67 0.30
C LEU A 145 1.32 11.53 -0.67
N ASN A 146 1.97 12.64 -0.99
CA ASN A 146 3.14 12.68 -1.87
C ASN A 146 2.90 11.97 -3.22
N VAL A 147 1.75 12.21 -3.85
CA VAL A 147 1.39 11.53 -5.11
C VAL A 147 2.13 12.12 -6.30
N HIS A 148 2.44 11.26 -7.28
CA HIS A 148 3.24 11.61 -8.47
C HIS A 148 2.43 11.67 -9.77
N VAL A 149 1.21 11.13 -9.77
CA VAL A 149 0.33 11.04 -10.94
C VAL A 149 -1.06 11.55 -10.62
N GLU A 150 -1.86 11.81 -11.66
CA GLU A 150 -3.29 12.07 -11.52
C GLU A 150 -4.07 10.75 -11.52
N PHE A 151 -5.21 10.72 -10.85
CA PHE A 151 -5.99 9.49 -10.66
C PHE A 151 -7.27 9.53 -11.47
N VAL A 152 -7.46 8.53 -12.32
CA VAL A 152 -8.70 8.36 -13.08
C VAL A 152 -9.78 7.82 -12.14
N GLY A 153 -10.97 8.42 -12.18
CA GLY A 153 -12.13 7.95 -11.40
C GLY A 153 -12.11 8.28 -9.90
N LEU A 154 -11.05 8.89 -9.36
CA LEU A 154 -10.96 9.22 -7.92
C LEU A 154 -12.13 10.12 -7.45
N GLY A 155 -12.49 11.13 -8.23
CA GLY A 155 -13.59 12.04 -7.88
C GLY A 155 -14.94 11.33 -7.75
N GLU A 156 -15.23 10.42 -8.69
CA GLU A 156 -16.46 9.63 -8.65
C GLU A 156 -16.42 8.61 -7.50
N PHE A 157 -15.27 7.98 -7.26
CA PHE A 157 -15.07 7.09 -6.11
C PHE A 157 -15.37 7.78 -4.79
N VAL A 158 -14.81 8.97 -4.56
CA VAL A 158 -15.04 9.76 -3.33
C VAL A 158 -16.52 10.11 -3.17
N LYS A 159 -17.16 10.54 -4.26
CA LYS A 159 -18.58 10.92 -4.25
C LYS A 159 -19.49 9.73 -3.92
N GLN A 160 -19.24 8.56 -4.51
CA GLN A 160 -20.06 7.37 -4.26
C GLN A 160 -19.80 6.72 -2.90
N SER A 161 -18.54 6.70 -2.47
CA SER A 161 -18.15 6.10 -1.19
C SER A 161 -18.45 7.00 0.02
N GLY A 162 -18.53 8.32 -0.18
CA GLY A 162 -18.72 9.29 0.91
C GLY A 162 -17.49 9.44 1.80
N VAL A 163 -16.31 9.10 1.27
CA VAL A 163 -15.04 9.09 2.00
C VAL A 163 -14.47 10.51 2.13
N GLU A 164 -13.91 10.82 3.30
CA GLU A 164 -13.10 12.01 3.50
C GLU A 164 -11.74 11.84 2.81
N LEU A 165 -11.46 12.69 1.82
CA LEU A 165 -10.22 12.67 1.04
C LEU A 165 -9.25 13.74 1.54
N SER A 166 -8.03 13.32 1.86
CA SER A 166 -6.87 14.21 1.96
C SER A 166 -5.88 13.87 0.86
N ILE A 167 -5.46 14.86 0.08
CA ILE A 167 -4.49 14.66 -1.01
C ILE A 167 -3.36 15.69 -0.92
N SER A 168 -2.11 15.22 -1.04
CA SER A 168 -0.95 16.09 -1.22
C SER A 168 -0.12 15.61 -2.40
N ARG A 169 0.31 16.55 -3.24
CA ARG A 169 1.18 16.25 -4.39
C ARG A 169 2.64 16.30 -3.96
N CYS A 170 3.44 15.43 -4.56
CA CYS A 170 4.87 15.48 -4.38
C CYS A 170 5.42 16.87 -4.80
N SER A 171 6.10 17.56 -3.89
CA SER A 171 6.59 18.93 -4.11
C SER A 171 7.95 19.00 -4.81
N LEU A 172 8.43 17.86 -5.35
CA LEU A 172 9.75 17.71 -5.98
C LEU A 172 9.85 18.43 -7.34
N LYS A 173 9.65 19.76 -7.37
CA LYS A 173 10.25 20.65 -8.38
C LYS A 173 11.79 20.70 -8.27
N ALA A 174 12.39 20.09 -7.24
CA ALA A 174 13.83 20.14 -6.98
C ALA A 174 14.60 18.84 -7.30
N ARG A 175 13.92 17.71 -7.58
CA ARG A 175 14.61 16.43 -7.91
C ARG A 175 13.95 15.63 -9.03
N CYS A 176 12.62 15.61 -9.12
CA CYS A 176 11.95 15.03 -10.28
C CYS A 176 12.13 16.00 -11.45
N GLY A 177 12.91 15.62 -12.46
CA GLY A 177 13.20 16.40 -13.67
C GLY A 177 11.97 16.66 -14.55
N CYS A 178 10.94 17.31 -14.01
CA CYS A 178 9.81 17.85 -14.75
C CYS A 178 10.32 19.03 -15.59
N SER A 179 10.96 18.72 -16.72
CA SER A 179 11.27 19.68 -17.77
C SER A 179 9.96 20.31 -18.23
N HIS A 180 9.66 21.51 -17.72
CA HIS A 180 8.70 22.38 -18.37
C HIS A 180 9.24 22.67 -19.77
N GLY A 181 8.55 22.11 -20.77
CA GLY A 181 8.66 22.58 -22.14
C GLY A 181 8.43 24.09 -22.14
N ARG A 182 9.41 24.82 -22.67
CA ARG A 182 9.32 26.26 -22.89
C ARG A 182 8.18 26.51 -23.87
N GLY A 183 7.12 27.16 -23.40
CA GLY A 183 6.24 27.93 -24.27
C GLY A 183 6.92 29.27 -24.53
N SER A 184 7.48 29.40 -25.73
CA SER A 184 7.77 30.70 -26.36
C SER A 184 6.46 31.39 -26.74
#